data_AF-A0A9P6AKZ0-F1
#
_entry.id   AF-A0A9P6AKZ0-F1
#
_cell.length_a   1.000
_cell.length_b   1.000
_cell.length_c   1.000
_cell.angle_alpha   90.00
_cell.angle_beta   90.00
_cell.angle_gamma   90.00
#
_symmetry.space_group_name_H-M   'P 1'
#
loop_
_entity.id
_entity.type
_entity.pdbx_description
1 polymer ?
#
loop_
_entity_poly.entity_id
_entity_poly.type
_entity_poly.pdbx_seq_one_letter_code
_entity_poly.pdbx_strand_id
1 'polypeptide(L)'
;MESSIALDHAGFMHLLRDHPWHIDTLLQMSEVARHQEDNTQASDFVERAMFAFERSFTATFNFTTGLHRLDFSRIENRAFFLALHRHITNLLRRGTIRTAFEFSRLLLSLDPHADPHGALLYLDYLAPKAGMNEWLVEMWDTWSKVTREIGPPGPDDDYEDARVEVEFLPGWMWSRALALWNVERGTENSSHTGSTLALREAIHTYPYVLPVLADKAGIALSGEVRGHSAFRISTGWECVSLHSCYYILSVSDRVLQLICPRRINAAPPF
;
A
#
# COMPACT_ATOMS: atom_id res chain seq x y z
N MET A 1 12.51 -37.13 -8.64
CA MET A 1 11.21 -36.42 -8.75
C MET A 1 11.48 -34.94 -8.44
N GLU A 2 12.29 -34.28 -9.27
CA GLU A 2 12.78 -32.89 -9.08
C GLU A 2 12.75 -32.08 -10.40
N SER A 3 12.18 -32.62 -11.48
CA SER A 3 12.29 -32.08 -12.83
C SER A 3 11.01 -31.38 -13.32
N SER A 4 10.28 -30.72 -12.43
CA SER A 4 9.03 -30.00 -12.77
C SER A 4 9.11 -28.48 -12.55
N ILE A 5 10.19 -27.97 -11.95
CA ILE A 5 10.46 -26.52 -11.83
C ILE A 5 11.54 -26.08 -12.85
N ALA A 6 12.11 -27.03 -13.60
CA ALA A 6 12.86 -26.76 -14.83
C ALA A 6 11.90 -26.34 -15.95
N LEU A 7 11.24 -25.20 -15.77
CA LEU A 7 10.74 -24.40 -16.88
C LEU A 7 12.00 -24.01 -17.65
N ASP A 8 12.29 -24.76 -18.72
CA ASP A 8 13.59 -24.88 -19.40
C ASP A 8 14.47 -23.61 -19.36
N HIS A 9 15.30 -23.46 -18.31
CA HIS A 9 16.20 -22.30 -18.16
C HIS A 9 17.15 -22.20 -19.35
N ALA A 10 17.58 -23.34 -19.90
CA ALA A 10 18.40 -23.37 -21.10
C ALA A 10 17.61 -22.87 -22.32
N GLY A 11 16.33 -23.23 -22.43
CA GLY A 11 15.40 -22.71 -23.42
C GLY A 11 15.20 -21.19 -23.33
N PHE A 12 14.97 -20.64 -22.13
CA PHE A 12 14.88 -19.19 -21.95
C PHE A 12 16.21 -18.47 -22.24
N MET A 13 17.34 -19.07 -21.88
CA MET A 13 18.67 -18.53 -22.20
C MET A 13 18.92 -18.52 -23.72
N HIS A 14 18.48 -19.56 -24.44
CA HIS A 14 18.53 -19.58 -25.89
C HIS A 14 17.65 -18.49 -26.51
N LEU A 15 16.40 -18.37 -26.06
CA LEU A 15 15.49 -17.30 -26.50
C LEU A 15 16.03 -15.91 -26.19
N LEU A 16 16.69 -15.73 -25.04
CA LEU A 16 17.29 -14.46 -24.67
C LEU A 16 18.49 -14.10 -25.56
N ARG A 17 19.22 -15.10 -26.04
CA ARG A 17 20.32 -14.90 -27.00
C ARG A 17 19.79 -14.45 -28.36
N ASP A 18 18.70 -15.04 -28.82
CA ASP A 18 18.11 -14.75 -30.13
C ASP A 18 17.25 -13.47 -30.10
N HIS A 19 16.56 -13.22 -29.00
CA HIS A 19 15.68 -12.07 -28.76
C HIS A 19 16.00 -11.36 -27.42
N PRO A 20 17.07 -10.54 -27.36
CA PRO A 20 17.56 -9.94 -26.10
C PRO A 20 16.60 -8.96 -25.42
N TRP A 21 15.58 -8.48 -26.13
CA TRP A 21 14.61 -7.48 -25.68
C TRP A 21 13.20 -8.05 -25.52
N HIS A 22 13.04 -9.38 -25.59
CA HIS A 22 11.74 -10.00 -25.35
C HIS A 22 11.36 -9.90 -23.87
N ILE A 23 10.31 -9.14 -23.59
CA ILE A 23 9.93 -8.67 -22.25
C ILE A 23 9.57 -9.85 -21.34
N ASP A 24 8.73 -10.76 -21.80
CA ASP A 24 8.30 -11.90 -20.98
C ASP A 24 9.47 -12.83 -20.66
N THR A 25 10.42 -13.01 -21.60
CA THR A 25 11.64 -13.79 -21.35
C THR A 25 12.51 -13.11 -20.29
N LEU A 26 12.69 -11.79 -20.38
CA LEU A 26 13.45 -11.03 -19.37
C LEU A 26 12.80 -11.13 -17.99
N LEU A 27 11.47 -10.97 -17.91
CA LEU A 27 10.74 -11.10 -16.65
C LEU A 27 10.81 -12.54 -16.11
N GLN A 28 10.73 -13.56 -16.95
CA GLN A 28 10.87 -14.94 -16.50
C GLN A 28 12.29 -15.23 -16.00
N MET A 29 13.32 -14.75 -16.70
CA MET A 29 14.71 -14.88 -16.29
C MET A 29 15.00 -14.15 -14.97
N SER A 30 14.35 -13.00 -14.73
CA SER A 30 14.45 -12.30 -13.43
C SER A 30 13.92 -13.15 -12.27
N GLU A 31 12.86 -13.94 -12.51
CA GLU A 31 12.28 -14.83 -11.52
C GLU A 31 13.21 -16.01 -11.23
N VAL A 32 13.78 -16.61 -12.27
CA VAL A 32 14.76 -17.69 -12.13
C VAL A 32 16.01 -17.21 -11.37
N ALA A 33 16.55 -16.04 -11.71
CA ALA A 33 17.69 -15.46 -10.99
C ALA A 33 17.35 -15.18 -9.52
N ARG A 34 16.14 -14.70 -9.22
CA ARG A 34 15.65 -14.52 -7.85
C ARG A 34 15.59 -15.84 -7.07
N HIS A 35 15.12 -16.92 -7.69
CA HIS A 35 15.13 -18.26 -7.09
C HIS A 35 16.53 -18.81 -6.84
N GLN A 36 17.52 -18.39 -7.62
CA GLN A 36 18.94 -18.72 -7.43
C GLN A 36 19.64 -17.78 -6.43
N GLU A 37 18.89 -16.89 -5.78
CA GLU A 37 19.39 -15.86 -4.86
C GLU A 37 20.34 -14.83 -5.51
N ASP A 38 20.48 -14.83 -6.83
CA ASP A 38 21.20 -13.81 -7.59
C ASP A 38 20.30 -12.59 -7.85
N ASN A 39 20.17 -11.76 -6.83
CA ASN A 39 19.34 -10.56 -6.86
C ASN A 39 19.90 -9.47 -7.78
N THR A 40 21.21 -9.46 -8.02
CA THR A 40 21.85 -8.48 -8.91
C THR A 40 21.43 -8.75 -10.34
N GLN A 41 21.59 -10.00 -10.79
CA GLN A 41 21.18 -10.41 -12.12
C GLN A 41 19.67 -10.31 -12.30
N ALA A 42 18.88 -10.64 -11.27
CA ALA A 42 17.43 -10.45 -11.30
C ALA A 42 17.04 -8.98 -11.54
N SER A 43 17.74 -8.03 -10.89
CA SER A 43 17.50 -6.59 -11.09
C SER A 43 17.85 -6.16 -12.51
N ASP A 44 18.98 -6.62 -13.05
CA ASP A 44 19.42 -6.29 -14.41
C ASP A 44 18.39 -6.73 -15.46
N PHE A 45 17.79 -7.91 -15.30
CA PHE A 45 16.74 -8.37 -16.21
C PHE A 45 15.47 -7.52 -16.14
N VAL A 46 15.06 -7.09 -14.94
CA VAL A 46 13.90 -6.19 -14.77
C VAL A 46 14.18 -4.81 -15.36
N GLU A 47 15.38 -4.26 -15.14
CA GLU A 47 15.78 -2.96 -15.67
C GLU A 47 15.85 -2.99 -17.21
N ARG A 48 16.34 -4.08 -17.81
CA ARG A 48 16.30 -4.30 -19.26
C ARG A 48 14.88 -4.37 -19.80
N ALA A 49 13.95 -5.02 -19.08
CA ALA A 49 12.55 -5.10 -19.49
C ALA A 49 11.89 -3.71 -19.46
N MET A 50 12.12 -2.92 -18.42
CA MET A 50 11.63 -1.54 -18.35
C MET A 50 12.22 -0.67 -19.46
N PHE A 51 13.51 -0.81 -19.76
CA PHE A 51 14.14 -0.08 -20.86
C PHE A 51 13.51 -0.46 -22.22
N ALA A 52 13.21 -1.75 -22.45
CA ALA A 52 12.52 -2.18 -23.65
C ALA A 52 11.15 -1.50 -23.81
N PHE A 53 10.39 -1.37 -22.71
CA PHE A 53 9.13 -0.64 -22.70
C PHE A 53 9.31 0.86 -22.98
N GLU A 54 10.26 1.52 -22.30
CA GLU A 54 10.56 2.93 -22.51
C GLU A 54 10.84 3.24 -23.98
N ARG A 55 11.57 2.34 -24.65
CA ARG A 55 11.90 2.42 -26.08
C ARG A 55 10.71 2.17 -27.01
N SER A 56 9.68 1.48 -26.53
CA SER A 56 8.49 1.12 -27.31
C SER A 56 7.37 2.17 -27.22
N PHE A 57 7.45 3.10 -26.27
CA PHE A 57 6.42 4.11 -26.10
C PHE A 57 6.43 5.16 -27.22
N THR A 58 5.25 5.59 -27.64
CA THR A 58 5.08 6.70 -28.57
C THR A 58 5.57 7.99 -27.93
N ALA A 59 6.15 8.91 -28.72
CA ALA A 59 6.64 10.21 -28.24
C ALA A 59 5.60 11.07 -27.49
N THR A 60 4.31 10.81 -27.69
CA THR A 60 3.20 11.48 -27.01
C THR A 60 2.89 10.90 -25.63
N PHE A 61 3.36 9.69 -25.33
CA PHE A 61 3.10 9.02 -24.06
C PHE A 61 4.10 9.50 -23.00
N ASN A 62 3.64 10.35 -22.08
CA ASN A 62 4.49 10.89 -21.01
C ASN A 62 3.97 10.48 -19.62
N PHE A 63 4.63 9.50 -19.00
CA PHE A 63 4.27 9.04 -17.66
C PHE A 63 4.61 10.02 -16.52
N THR A 64 5.40 11.07 -16.76
CA THR A 64 5.74 12.06 -15.71
C THR A 64 4.59 12.99 -15.35
N THR A 65 3.61 13.17 -16.25
CA THR A 65 2.49 14.08 -16.03
C THR A 65 1.37 13.45 -15.21
N GLY A 66 1.36 12.11 -15.07
CA GLY A 66 0.28 11.40 -14.40
C GLY A 66 -1.08 11.53 -15.10
N LEU A 67 -1.11 11.89 -16.39
CA LEU A 67 -2.35 11.98 -17.20
C LEU A 67 -2.55 10.77 -18.12
N HIS A 68 -1.48 10.05 -18.43
CA HIS A 68 -1.55 8.88 -19.29
C HIS A 68 -1.87 7.64 -18.44
N ARG A 69 -2.95 6.95 -18.79
CA ARG A 69 -3.44 5.73 -18.14
C ARG A 69 -3.12 4.51 -18.99
N LEU A 70 -2.92 3.36 -18.35
CA LEU A 70 -2.79 2.06 -19.00
C LEU A 70 -3.77 1.10 -18.35
N ASP A 71 -4.72 0.60 -19.13
CA ASP A 71 -5.70 -0.37 -18.66
C ASP A 71 -5.06 -1.75 -18.45
N PHE A 72 -5.17 -2.30 -17.24
CA PHE A 72 -4.61 -3.61 -16.88
C PHE A 72 -5.36 -4.79 -17.50
N SER A 73 -6.62 -4.58 -17.91
CA SER A 73 -7.45 -5.60 -18.54
C SER A 73 -6.78 -6.15 -19.81
N ARG A 74 -6.05 -5.28 -20.51
CA ARG A 74 -5.24 -5.61 -21.69
C ARG A 74 -4.01 -6.42 -21.31
N ILE A 75 -3.89 -7.59 -21.92
CA ILE A 75 -2.83 -8.57 -21.62
C ILE A 75 -1.44 -7.96 -21.88
N GLU A 76 -1.32 -7.14 -22.92
CA GLU A 76 -0.07 -6.50 -23.34
C GLU A 76 0.49 -5.55 -22.28
N ASN A 77 -0.39 -4.91 -21.50
CA ASN A 77 0.00 -3.96 -20.47
C ASN A 77 0.48 -4.67 -19.19
N ARG A 78 0.00 -5.89 -18.92
CA ARG A 78 0.26 -6.61 -17.66
C ARG A 78 1.75 -6.81 -17.39
N ALA A 79 2.54 -7.08 -18.43
CA ALA A 79 3.98 -7.23 -18.32
C ALA A 79 4.67 -5.93 -17.84
N PHE A 80 4.14 -4.75 -18.23
CA PHE A 80 4.67 -3.47 -17.76
C PHE A 80 4.38 -3.22 -16.28
N PHE A 81 3.15 -3.50 -15.83
CA PHE A 81 2.79 -3.43 -14.42
C PHE A 81 3.65 -4.37 -13.56
N LEU A 82 3.87 -5.60 -14.03
CA LEU A 82 4.74 -6.57 -13.35
C LEU A 82 6.19 -6.09 -13.29
N ALA A 83 6.72 -5.51 -14.38
CA ALA A 83 8.07 -4.95 -14.41
C ALA A 83 8.23 -3.82 -13.38
N LEU A 84 7.29 -2.88 -13.33
CA LEU A 84 7.29 -1.78 -12.36
C LEU A 84 7.21 -2.29 -10.91
N HIS A 85 6.29 -3.20 -10.61
CA HIS A 85 6.15 -3.79 -9.27
C HIS A 85 7.45 -4.46 -8.80
N ARG A 86 8.08 -5.25 -9.68
CA ARG A 86 9.38 -5.89 -9.37
C ARG A 86 10.49 -4.85 -9.19
N HIS A 87 10.50 -3.80 -10.00
CA HIS A 87 11.47 -2.72 -9.85
C HIS A 87 11.31 -1.99 -8.50
N ILE A 88 10.08 -1.67 -8.08
CA ILE A 88 9.79 -1.09 -6.76
C ILE A 88 10.35 -2.00 -5.64
N THR A 89 10.13 -3.32 -5.75
CA THR A 89 10.65 -4.29 -4.79
C THR A 89 12.19 -4.30 -4.75
N ASN A 90 12.86 -4.18 -5.90
CA ASN A 90 14.31 -4.08 -5.97
C ASN A 90 14.84 -2.77 -5.36
N LEU A 91 14.16 -1.64 -5.59
CA LEU A 91 14.48 -0.35 -4.97
C LEU A 91 14.33 -0.40 -3.44
N LEU A 92 13.27 -1.04 -2.95
CA LEU A 92 13.06 -1.27 -1.51
C LEU A 92 14.21 -2.08 -0.89
N ARG A 93 14.66 -3.15 -1.55
CA ARG A 93 15.82 -3.95 -1.11
C ARG A 93 17.12 -3.14 -1.07
N ARG A 94 17.31 -2.23 -2.03
CA ARG A 94 18.45 -1.30 -2.09
C ARG A 94 18.37 -0.15 -1.07
N GLY A 95 17.22 0.03 -0.41
CA GLY A 95 17.00 1.11 0.54
C GLY A 95 16.75 2.48 -0.11
N THR A 96 16.47 2.54 -1.42
CA THR A 96 16.19 3.80 -2.14
C THR A 96 14.73 4.20 -1.98
N ILE A 97 14.35 4.58 -0.77
CA ILE A 97 12.94 4.83 -0.37
C ILE A 97 12.28 5.92 -1.22
N ARG A 98 12.97 7.04 -1.46
CA ARG A 98 12.40 8.14 -2.25
C ARG A 98 12.12 7.73 -3.69
N THR A 99 13.05 7.00 -4.32
CA THR A 99 12.86 6.50 -5.68
C THR A 99 11.73 5.46 -5.73
N ALA A 100 11.69 4.53 -4.77
CA ALA A 100 10.60 3.56 -4.66
C ALA A 100 9.23 4.25 -4.53
N PHE A 101 9.15 5.36 -3.78
CA PHE A 101 7.93 6.15 -3.63
C PHE A 101 7.46 6.73 -4.98
N GLU A 102 8.34 7.36 -5.75
CA GLU A 102 7.95 7.94 -7.04
C GLU A 102 7.53 6.85 -8.04
N PHE A 103 8.21 5.69 -8.05
CA PHE A 103 7.78 4.56 -8.89
C PHE A 103 6.45 3.94 -8.43
N SER A 104 6.17 3.94 -7.13
CA SER A 104 4.87 3.49 -6.60
C SER A 104 3.74 4.46 -6.97
N ARG A 105 4.03 5.77 -6.98
CA ARG A 105 3.10 6.78 -7.50
C ARG A 105 2.85 6.61 -9.00
N LEU A 106 3.91 6.31 -9.76
CA LEU A 106 3.78 5.99 -11.17
C LEU A 106 2.87 4.78 -11.37
N LEU A 107 3.11 3.68 -10.64
CA LEU A 107 2.29 2.47 -10.72
C LEU A 107 0.80 2.76 -10.45
N LEU A 108 0.52 3.53 -9.38
CA LEU A 108 -0.85 3.96 -9.07
C LEU A 108 -1.43 4.87 -10.17
N SER A 109 -0.63 5.73 -10.77
CA SER A 109 -1.09 6.66 -11.81
C SER A 109 -1.49 5.97 -13.12
N LEU A 110 -1.07 4.74 -13.37
CA LEU A 110 -1.44 3.99 -14.57
C LEU A 110 -2.90 3.55 -14.51
N ASP A 111 -3.30 2.99 -13.36
CA ASP A 111 -4.65 2.53 -13.08
C ASP A 111 -5.00 2.79 -11.60
N PRO A 112 -5.45 4.01 -11.27
CA PRO A 112 -5.78 4.38 -9.89
C PRO A 112 -7.10 3.76 -9.40
N HIS A 113 -7.87 3.15 -10.30
CA HIS A 113 -9.20 2.65 -10.00
C HIS A 113 -9.15 1.22 -9.45
N ALA A 114 -8.57 0.32 -10.24
CA ALA A 114 -8.49 -1.10 -9.90
C ALA A 114 -7.28 -1.43 -9.01
N ASP A 115 -6.21 -0.62 -9.07
CA ASP A 115 -4.93 -0.88 -8.40
C ASP A 115 -4.51 -2.37 -8.39
N PRO A 116 -4.34 -2.99 -9.57
CA PRO A 116 -4.19 -4.45 -9.71
C PRO A 116 -2.93 -5.01 -9.01
N HIS A 117 -1.94 -4.15 -8.78
CA HIS A 117 -0.67 -4.51 -8.14
C HIS A 117 -0.52 -3.97 -6.72
N GLY A 118 -1.57 -3.36 -6.14
CA GLY A 118 -1.57 -2.88 -4.77
C GLY A 118 -0.57 -1.75 -4.51
N ALA A 119 -0.41 -0.81 -5.44
CA ALA A 119 0.43 0.37 -5.29
C ALA A 119 0.11 1.17 -4.02
N LEU A 120 -1.17 1.21 -3.61
CA LEU A 120 -1.59 1.86 -2.36
C LEU A 120 -0.90 1.24 -1.13
N LEU A 121 -0.65 -0.08 -1.11
CA LEU A 121 0.03 -0.78 -0.01
C LEU A 121 1.55 -0.53 0.06
N TYR A 122 2.12 0.05 -0.99
CA TYR A 122 3.49 0.56 -0.94
C TYR A 122 3.50 2.00 -0.43
N LEU A 123 2.53 2.80 -0.87
CA LEU A 123 2.49 4.24 -0.65
C LEU A 123 2.23 4.64 0.80
N ASP A 124 1.43 3.87 1.55
CA ASP A 124 1.19 4.09 2.98
C ASP A 124 2.48 4.00 3.82
N TYR A 125 3.37 3.07 3.48
CA TYR A 125 4.65 2.88 4.12
C TYR A 125 5.71 3.84 3.58
N LEU A 126 5.76 3.99 2.27
CA LEU A 126 6.79 4.76 1.58
C LEU A 126 6.63 6.26 1.80
N ALA A 127 5.42 6.80 1.84
CA ALA A 127 5.20 8.24 1.92
C ALA A 127 5.76 8.85 3.21
N PRO A 128 5.44 8.36 4.43
CA PRO A 128 6.03 8.89 5.64
C PRO A 128 7.55 8.64 5.69
N LYS A 129 8.00 7.48 5.21
CA LYS A 129 9.42 7.10 5.21
C LYS A 129 10.27 7.94 4.25
N ALA A 130 9.69 8.38 3.13
CA ALA A 130 10.33 9.27 2.15
C ALA A 130 10.21 10.76 2.55
N GLY A 131 9.53 11.08 3.65
CA GLY A 131 9.25 12.45 4.09
C GLY A 131 8.11 13.14 3.32
N MET A 132 7.38 12.40 2.49
CA MET A 132 6.28 12.89 1.65
C MET A 132 4.94 12.89 2.41
N ASN A 133 4.95 13.46 3.62
CA ASN A 133 3.78 13.47 4.51
C ASN A 133 2.65 14.34 3.96
N GLU A 134 2.98 15.51 3.40
CA GLU A 134 2.02 16.44 2.79
C GLU A 134 1.25 15.77 1.65
N TRP A 135 1.97 15.03 0.79
CA TRP A 135 1.36 14.28 -0.31
C TRP A 135 0.35 13.24 0.21
N LEU A 136 0.66 12.53 1.30
CA LEU A 136 -0.24 11.52 1.87
C LEU A 136 -1.54 12.17 2.37
N VAL A 137 -1.42 13.30 3.08
CA VAL A 137 -2.57 14.06 3.59
C VAL A 137 -3.42 14.62 2.45
N GLU A 138 -2.79 15.21 1.43
CA GLU A 138 -3.49 15.71 0.24
C GLU A 138 -4.19 14.57 -0.51
N MET A 139 -3.52 13.42 -0.64
CA MET A 139 -4.05 12.24 -1.29
C MET A 139 -5.29 11.72 -0.55
N TRP A 140 -5.24 11.66 0.78
CA TRP A 140 -6.36 11.28 1.63
C TRP A 140 -7.58 12.18 1.41
N ASP A 141 -7.38 13.50 1.46
CA ASP A 141 -8.46 14.48 1.31
C ASP A 141 -9.05 14.45 -0.11
N THR A 142 -8.20 14.26 -1.11
CA THR A 142 -8.61 14.15 -2.52
C THR A 142 -9.41 12.87 -2.74
N TRP A 143 -8.95 11.73 -2.22
CA TRP A 143 -9.68 10.46 -2.32
C TRP A 143 -11.06 10.56 -1.67
N SER A 144 -11.12 11.14 -0.47
CA SER A 144 -12.38 11.36 0.27
C SER A 144 -13.37 12.23 -0.50
N LYS A 145 -12.90 13.25 -1.23
CA LYS A 145 -13.75 14.11 -2.07
C LYS A 145 -14.27 13.34 -3.28
N VAL A 146 -13.40 12.64 -4.00
CA VAL A 146 -13.75 11.87 -5.19
C VAL A 146 -14.76 10.77 -4.85
N THR A 147 -14.57 10.02 -3.76
CA THR A 147 -15.53 9.00 -3.32
C THR A 147 -16.90 9.60 -3.01
N ARG A 148 -16.97 10.79 -2.41
CA ARG A 148 -18.26 11.47 -2.14
C ARG A 148 -18.94 12.01 -3.39
N GLU A 149 -18.18 12.48 -4.37
CA GLU A 149 -18.71 13.00 -5.64
C GLU A 149 -19.29 11.90 -6.52
N ILE A 150 -18.62 10.75 -6.57
CA ILE A 150 -19.06 9.59 -7.37
C ILE A 150 -20.23 8.87 -6.69
N GLY A 151 -20.24 8.86 -5.35
CA GLY A 151 -21.25 8.16 -4.56
C GLY A 151 -20.97 6.65 -4.48
N PRO A 152 -21.74 5.92 -3.67
CA PRO A 152 -21.64 4.47 -3.61
C PRO A 152 -22.09 3.85 -4.94
N PRO A 153 -21.53 2.68 -5.33
CA PRO A 153 -21.99 1.97 -6.52
C PRO A 153 -23.50 1.72 -6.43
N GLY A 154 -24.21 2.03 -7.51
CA GLY A 154 -25.62 1.76 -7.67
C GLY A 154 -25.92 0.27 -7.73
N PRO A 155 -27.18 -0.15 -7.53
CA PRO A 155 -27.58 -1.56 -7.59
C PRO A 155 -27.37 -2.22 -8.96
N ASP A 156 -27.23 -1.42 -10.02
CA ASP A 156 -27.01 -1.87 -11.40
C ASP A 156 -25.54 -1.73 -11.84
N ASP A 157 -24.65 -1.22 -10.98
CA ASP A 157 -23.24 -1.06 -11.32
C ASP A 157 -22.51 -2.42 -11.19
N ASP A 158 -21.70 -2.75 -12.20
CA ASP A 158 -20.91 -3.98 -12.19
C ASP A 158 -19.94 -3.97 -11.00
N TYR A 159 -19.95 -5.04 -10.18
CA TYR A 159 -19.02 -5.21 -9.05
C TYR A 159 -17.53 -5.19 -9.46
N GLU A 160 -17.22 -5.31 -10.75
CA GLU A 160 -15.87 -5.16 -11.31
C GLU A 160 -15.38 -3.70 -11.30
N ASP A 161 -16.27 -2.71 -11.16
CA ASP A 161 -15.93 -1.29 -11.01
C ASP A 161 -15.76 -0.88 -9.52
N ALA A 162 -15.54 -1.86 -8.64
CA ALA A 162 -15.27 -1.60 -7.23
C ALA A 162 -13.92 -0.87 -7.05
N ARG A 163 -14.01 0.40 -6.64
CA ARG A 163 -12.85 1.25 -6.32
C ARG A 163 -12.18 0.78 -5.04
N VAL A 164 -10.85 0.81 -5.02
CA VAL A 164 -10.12 0.64 -3.76
C VAL A 164 -10.36 1.85 -2.87
N GLU A 165 -10.96 1.64 -1.70
CA GLU A 165 -11.15 2.70 -0.72
C GLU A 165 -9.98 2.73 0.26
N VAL A 166 -9.31 3.89 0.29
CA VAL A 166 -8.15 4.14 1.15
C VAL A 166 -8.52 4.05 2.65
N GLU A 167 -9.76 4.39 3.01
CA GLU A 167 -10.24 4.33 4.40
C GLU A 167 -10.30 2.90 4.94
N PHE A 168 -10.49 1.90 4.07
CA PHE A 168 -10.53 0.50 4.46
C PHE A 168 -9.14 -0.16 4.55
N LEU A 169 -8.08 0.57 4.25
CA LEU A 169 -6.71 0.07 4.34
C LEU A 169 -6.11 0.45 5.70
N PRO A 170 -5.73 -0.54 6.55
CA PRO A 170 -5.20 -0.24 7.87
C PRO A 170 -3.93 0.60 7.79
N GLY A 171 -3.01 0.28 6.87
CA GLY A 171 -1.76 1.01 6.74
C GLY A 171 -1.96 2.49 6.38
N TRP A 172 -2.99 2.84 5.61
CA TRP A 172 -3.34 4.22 5.28
C TRP A 172 -3.89 5.00 6.48
N MET A 173 -4.75 4.40 7.30
CA MET A 173 -5.27 5.05 8.51
C MET A 173 -4.16 5.39 9.50
N TRP A 174 -3.26 4.44 9.74
CA TRP A 174 -2.12 4.63 10.64
C TRP A 174 -1.07 5.59 10.07
N SER A 175 -0.78 5.49 8.76
CA SER A 175 0.18 6.39 8.10
C SER A 175 -0.35 7.82 7.99
N ARG A 176 -1.66 8.03 7.82
CA ARG A 176 -2.31 9.35 7.88
C ARG A 176 -2.11 10.02 9.23
N ALA A 177 -2.37 9.30 10.32
CA ALA A 177 -2.15 9.83 11.67
C ALA A 177 -0.69 10.25 11.89
N LEU A 178 0.26 9.41 11.44
CA LEU A 178 1.68 9.71 11.49
C LEU A 178 2.08 10.90 10.60
N ALA A 179 1.54 10.97 9.39
CA ALA A 179 1.80 12.05 8.44
C ALA A 179 1.32 13.40 8.98
N LEU A 180 0.10 13.46 9.52
CA LEU A 180 -0.43 14.65 10.19
C LEU A 180 0.46 15.07 11.35
N TRP A 181 0.90 14.13 12.18
CA TRP A 181 1.79 14.42 13.29
C TRP A 181 3.13 15.00 12.82
N ASN A 182 3.73 14.43 11.76
CA ASN A 182 4.96 14.92 11.18
C ASN A 182 4.82 16.34 10.62
N VAL A 183 3.71 16.64 9.95
CA VAL A 183 3.40 17.98 9.41
C VAL A 183 3.22 18.98 10.54
N GLU A 184 2.40 18.65 11.53
CA GLU A 184 2.17 19.49 12.71
C GLU A 184 3.47 19.77 13.48
N ARG A 185 4.33 18.76 13.63
CA ARG A 185 5.63 18.91 14.30
C ARG A 185 6.56 19.89 13.57
N GLY A 186 6.41 20.03 12.26
CA GLY A 186 7.13 21.03 11.45
C GLY A 186 6.66 22.47 11.69
N THR A 187 5.48 22.67 12.28
CA THR A 187 4.91 23.99 12.59
C THR A 187 5.11 24.35 14.07
N GLU A 188 5.61 25.55 14.36
CA GLU A 188 6.01 25.98 15.72
C GLU A 188 4.85 26.12 16.75
N ASN A 189 3.58 26.03 16.32
CA ASN A 189 2.37 26.22 17.16
C ASN A 189 1.36 25.06 17.05
N SER A 190 1.81 23.81 17.03
CA SER A 190 0.91 22.65 16.87
C SER A 190 0.34 22.16 18.21
N SER A 191 -1.00 22.19 18.34
CA SER A 191 -1.74 21.60 19.47
C SER A 191 -1.83 20.08 19.42
N HIS A 192 -1.29 19.46 18.36
CA HIS A 192 -1.40 18.03 18.02
C HIS A 192 -2.81 17.43 18.10
N THR A 193 -3.84 18.28 18.01
CA THR A 193 -5.22 17.85 18.17
C THR A 193 -5.68 17.02 16.97
N GLY A 194 -5.31 17.44 15.76
CA GLY A 194 -5.71 16.76 14.52
C GLY A 194 -5.06 15.38 14.40
N SER A 195 -3.73 15.30 14.57
CA SER A 195 -3.02 14.02 14.54
C SER A 195 -3.47 13.05 15.64
N THR A 196 -3.77 13.55 16.84
CA THR A 196 -4.28 12.72 17.94
C THR A 196 -5.67 12.17 17.62
N LEU A 197 -6.55 12.97 17.02
CA LEU A 197 -7.87 12.50 16.59
C LEU A 197 -7.76 11.44 15.50
N ALA A 198 -6.92 11.65 14.49
CA ALA A 198 -6.67 10.66 13.43
C ALA A 198 -6.08 9.36 13.99
N LEU A 199 -5.19 9.45 14.98
CA LEU A 199 -4.64 8.26 15.65
C LEU A 199 -5.73 7.49 16.42
N ARG A 200 -6.61 8.21 17.13
CA ARG A 200 -7.75 7.59 17.82
C ARG A 200 -8.68 6.90 16.82
N GLU A 201 -8.96 7.55 15.70
CA GLU A 201 -9.74 6.99 14.60
C GLU A 201 -9.12 5.68 14.08
N ALA A 202 -7.81 5.67 13.79
CA ALA A 202 -7.10 4.48 13.33
C ALA A 202 -7.15 3.32 14.36
N ILE A 203 -7.03 3.63 15.66
CA ILE A 203 -7.13 2.63 16.74
C ILE A 203 -8.55 2.07 16.84
N HIS A 204 -9.58 2.89 16.66
CA HIS A 204 -10.97 2.44 16.68
C HIS A 204 -11.30 1.53 15.50
N THR A 205 -10.85 1.89 14.30
CA THR A 205 -11.14 1.13 13.09
C THR A 205 -10.30 -0.16 13.02
N TYR A 206 -9.03 -0.11 13.43
CA TYR A 206 -8.08 -1.23 13.30
C TYR A 206 -7.33 -1.51 14.62
N PRO A 207 -8.04 -1.92 15.69
CA PRO A 207 -7.44 -2.11 17.00
C PRO A 207 -6.35 -3.19 17.01
N TYR A 208 -6.50 -4.26 16.23
CA TYR A 208 -5.54 -5.38 16.16
C TYR A 208 -4.14 -4.99 15.66
N VAL A 209 -3.98 -3.82 15.04
CA VAL A 209 -2.66 -3.29 14.60
C VAL A 209 -1.87 -2.73 15.79
N LEU A 210 -2.56 -2.18 16.80
CA LEU A 210 -1.94 -1.48 17.93
C LEU A 210 -0.91 -2.33 18.69
N PRO A 211 -1.17 -3.60 19.07
CA PRO A 211 -0.20 -4.39 19.84
C PRO A 211 1.08 -4.66 19.05
N VAL A 212 0.95 -4.93 17.75
CA VAL A 212 2.09 -5.18 16.85
C VAL A 212 2.97 -3.93 16.74
N LEU A 213 2.35 -2.76 16.56
CA LEU A 213 3.07 -1.50 16.51
C LEU A 213 3.69 -1.12 17.86
N ALA A 214 2.98 -1.33 18.96
CA ALA A 214 3.47 -1.04 20.30
C ALA A 214 4.71 -1.88 20.64
N ASP A 215 4.71 -3.18 20.31
CA ASP A 215 5.87 -4.06 20.47
C ASP A 215 7.07 -3.58 19.65
N LYS A 216 6.85 -3.15 18.41
CA LYS A 216 7.91 -2.59 17.55
C LYS A 216 8.41 -1.23 18.00
N ALA A 217 7.55 -0.43 18.62
CA ALA A 217 7.90 0.87 19.20
C ALA A 217 8.52 0.77 20.60
N GLY A 218 8.56 -0.43 21.21
CA GLY A 218 9.04 -0.64 22.58
C GLY A 218 8.08 -0.09 23.65
N ILE A 219 6.79 0.05 23.34
CA ILE A 219 5.76 0.56 24.24
C ILE A 219 5.09 -0.63 24.93
N ALA A 220 5.20 -0.70 26.27
CA ALA A 220 4.53 -1.73 27.06
C ALA A 220 3.03 -1.44 27.20
N LEU A 221 2.19 -2.27 26.60
CA LEU A 221 0.74 -2.25 26.79
C LEU A 221 0.34 -3.07 28.03
N SER A 222 -0.76 -2.68 28.68
CA SER A 222 -1.30 -3.45 29.81
C SER A 222 -1.78 -4.83 29.38
N GLY A 223 -1.75 -5.79 30.31
CA GLY A 223 -2.25 -7.15 30.07
C GLY A 223 -3.73 -7.20 29.70
N GLU A 224 -4.52 -6.23 30.19
CA GLU A 224 -5.94 -6.08 29.85
C GLU A 224 -6.15 -5.69 28.39
N VAL A 225 -5.38 -4.72 27.87
CA VAL A 225 -5.46 -4.30 26.46
C VAL A 225 -5.04 -5.44 25.54
N ARG A 226 -3.96 -6.15 25.88
CA ARG A 226 -3.48 -7.29 25.08
C ARG A 226 -4.40 -8.51 25.13
N GLY A 227 -5.08 -8.72 26.25
CA GLY A 227 -6.01 -9.83 26.46
C GLY A 227 -7.38 -9.63 25.81
N HIS A 228 -7.71 -8.41 25.39
CA HIS A 228 -9.02 -8.10 24.84
C HIS A 228 -9.16 -8.60 23.39
N SER A 229 -10.31 -9.19 23.06
CA SER A 229 -10.56 -9.89 21.79
C SER A 229 -10.32 -9.00 20.56
N ALA A 230 -10.71 -7.72 20.62
CA ALA A 230 -10.54 -6.76 19.53
C ALA A 230 -9.06 -6.51 19.12
N PHE A 231 -8.09 -6.78 20.01
CA PHE A 231 -6.68 -6.57 19.74
C PHE A 231 -5.98 -7.83 19.21
N ARG A 232 -6.70 -8.95 19.10
CA ARG A 232 -6.15 -10.23 18.65
C ARG A 232 -6.24 -10.35 17.14
N ILE A 233 -5.12 -10.67 16.49
CA ILE A 233 -5.12 -11.04 15.07
C ILE A 233 -5.64 -12.47 14.93
N SER A 234 -6.77 -12.64 14.28
CA SER A 234 -7.34 -13.95 13.92
C SER A 234 -6.94 -14.31 12.49
N THR A 235 -6.17 -15.38 12.32
CA THR A 235 -5.72 -15.86 10.99
C THR A 235 -6.70 -16.84 10.35
N GLY A 236 -8.01 -16.63 10.51
CA GLY A 236 -9.06 -17.52 10.01
C GLY A 236 -9.98 -16.85 8.99
N TRP A 237 -10.51 -17.63 8.05
CA TRP A 237 -11.57 -17.22 7.10
C TRP A 237 -12.91 -16.91 7.79
N GLU A 238 -13.05 -17.27 9.07
CA GLU A 238 -14.22 -16.97 9.92
C GLU A 238 -14.36 -15.48 10.29
N CYS A 239 -13.49 -14.62 9.74
CA CYS A 239 -13.44 -13.19 10.02
C CYS A 239 -14.50 -12.38 9.24
N VAL A 240 -15.77 -12.83 9.24
CA VAL A 240 -16.92 -11.95 8.96
C VAL A 240 -18.12 -12.44 9.76
N SER A 241 -17.97 -12.55 11.09
CA SER A 241 -19.19 -12.43 11.89
C SER A 241 -19.64 -10.99 11.78
N LEU A 242 -20.88 -10.76 11.33
CA LEU A 242 -21.57 -9.45 11.30
C LEU A 242 -21.42 -8.65 12.61
N HIS A 243 -21.00 -9.30 13.70
CA HIS A 243 -20.64 -8.66 14.96
C HIS A 243 -19.44 -7.70 14.87
N SER A 244 -18.44 -7.92 14.01
CA SER A 244 -17.26 -7.03 13.94
C SER A 244 -17.63 -5.61 13.49
N CYS A 245 -18.59 -5.44 12.59
CA CYS A 245 -19.07 -4.12 12.15
C CYS A 245 -19.87 -3.39 13.24
N TYR A 246 -20.65 -4.11 14.05
CA TYR A 246 -21.41 -3.51 15.17
C TYR A 246 -20.55 -3.24 16.42
N TYR A 247 -19.46 -3.99 16.63
CA TYR A 247 -18.50 -3.74 17.71
C TYR A 247 -17.72 -2.43 17.51
N ILE A 248 -17.43 -2.02 16.27
CA ILE A 248 -16.76 -0.74 15.98
C ILE A 248 -17.56 0.45 16.54
N LEU A 249 -18.89 0.38 16.55
CA LEU A 249 -19.76 1.44 17.08
C LEU A 249 -19.90 1.42 18.61
N SER A 250 -19.74 0.26 19.29
CA SER A 250 -19.94 0.15 20.75
C SER A 250 -18.65 0.25 21.58
N VAL A 251 -17.48 0.23 20.95
CA VAL A 251 -16.16 0.13 21.60
C VAL A 251 -15.47 1.49 21.80
N SER A 252 -16.05 2.57 21.26
CA SER A 252 -15.46 3.92 21.23
C SER A 252 -15.01 4.44 22.60
N ASP A 253 -15.82 4.28 23.67
CA ASP A 253 -15.47 4.89 24.96
C ASP A 253 -14.59 4.02 25.87
N ARG A 254 -14.75 2.68 25.84
CA ARG A 254 -14.05 1.78 26.78
C ARG A 254 -12.60 1.53 26.42
N VAL A 255 -12.27 1.46 25.13
CA VAL A 255 -10.88 1.20 24.68
C VAL A 255 -9.95 2.39 24.94
N LEU A 256 -10.45 3.62 24.81
CA LEU A 256 -9.66 4.81 25.13
C LEU A 256 -9.41 4.99 26.63
N GLN A 257 -10.37 4.62 27.47
CA GLN A 257 -10.18 4.61 28.93
C GLN A 257 -9.09 3.62 29.37
N LEU A 258 -8.94 2.50 28.64
CA LEU A 258 -7.89 1.51 28.89
C LEU A 258 -6.50 1.95 28.38
N ILE A 259 -6.44 2.75 27.31
CA ILE A 259 -5.19 3.25 26.71
C ILE A 259 -4.69 4.52 27.42
N CYS A 260 -5.58 5.38 27.91
CA CYS A 260 -5.21 6.65 28.55
C CYS A 260 -6.10 6.96 29.79
N PRO A 261 -5.73 6.48 31.00
CA PRO A 261 -6.58 6.62 32.18
C PRO A 261 -6.63 8.03 32.80
N ARG A 262 -5.97 9.04 32.21
CA ARG A 262 -5.93 10.42 32.75
C ARG A 262 -6.53 11.44 31.79
N ARG A 263 -7.64 12.05 32.27
CA ARG A 263 -8.43 13.20 31.76
C ARG A 263 -9.54 12.88 30.76
N ILE A 264 -10.71 12.47 31.30
CA ILE A 264 -12.02 12.86 30.76
C ILE A 264 -12.91 13.24 31.95
N ASN A 265 -12.63 14.40 32.57
CA ASN A 265 -13.64 15.18 33.29
C ASN A 265 -13.81 16.46 32.49
N ALA A 266 -14.47 16.37 31.33
CA ALA A 266 -15.01 17.52 30.63
C ALA A 266 -16.51 17.26 30.49
N ALA A 267 -17.30 18.13 31.12
CA ALA A 267 -18.74 18.08 31.15
C ALA A 267 -19.34 18.16 29.72
N PRO A 268 -20.49 17.52 29.47
CA PRO A 268 -21.18 17.67 28.19
C PRO A 268 -21.68 19.11 28.01
N PRO A 269 -21.69 19.66 26.78
CA PRO A 269 -22.38 20.90 26.50
C PRO A 269 -23.89 20.63 26.47
N PHE A 270 -24.59 21.05 27.52
CA PHE A 270 -25.86 21.80 27.54
C PHE A 270 -26.21 22.12 29.00
#